data_AF-A0A7Y2HP01-F1
#
_entry.id   AF-A0A7Y2HP01-F1
#
_cell.length_a   1.000
_cell.length_b   1.000
_cell.length_c   1.000
_cell.angle_alpha   90.00
_cell.angle_beta   90.00
_cell.angle_gamma   90.00
#
_symmetry.space_group_name_H-M   'P 1'
#
loop_
_entity.id
_entity.type
_entity.pdbx_description
1 polymer ?
#
loop_
_entity_poly.entity_id
_entity_poly.type
_entity_poly.pdbx_seq_one_letter_code
_entity_poly.pdbx_strand_id
1 'polypeptide(L)'
;GVHLVALSLVVERDLPLDRAARIRSAAADRLAGGFTWLEPPAPPAPLTIGHVAGASDTAEHHARVREWAAAVWSSWAPHHETVHRWIDWLVAASPPDLAAALPLARESHGST
;
A
#
# COMPACT_ATOMS: atom_id res chain seq x y z
N GLY A 1 -3.38 -9.18 -5.48
CA GLY A 1 -3.04 -7.75 -5.41
C GLY A 1 -3.56 -7.00 -4.18
N VAL A 2 -4.33 -7.58 -3.25
CA VAL A 2 -4.79 -6.84 -2.03
C VAL A 2 -3.61 -6.27 -1.22
N HIS A 3 -2.48 -6.96 -1.19
CA HIS A 3 -1.29 -6.49 -0.49
C HIS A 3 -0.71 -5.20 -1.08
N LEU A 4 -0.94 -4.93 -2.37
CA LEU A 4 -0.53 -3.68 -3.01
C LEU A 4 -1.34 -2.47 -2.51
N VAL A 5 -2.59 -2.69 -2.08
CA VAL A 5 -3.38 -1.64 -1.42
C VAL A 5 -2.70 -1.18 -0.15
N ALA A 6 -2.26 -2.11 0.71
CA ALA A 6 -1.53 -1.75 1.92
C ALA A 6 -0.20 -1.03 1.61
N LEU A 7 0.54 -1.49 0.59
CA LEU A 7 1.80 -0.87 0.18
C LEU A 7 1.60 0.58 -0.30
N SER A 8 0.64 0.84 -1.20
CA SER A 8 0.30 2.20 -1.65
C SER A 8 -0.10 3.09 -0.46
N LEU A 9 -0.92 2.59 0.47
CA LEU A 9 -1.35 3.37 1.63
C LEU A 9 -0.19 3.74 2.57
N VAL A 10 0.73 2.80 2.83
CA VAL A 10 1.89 3.05 3.71
C VAL A 10 2.90 3.98 3.03
N VAL A 11 3.18 3.76 1.74
CA VAL A 11 4.24 4.46 1.02
C VAL A 11 3.81 5.85 0.54
N GLU A 12 2.61 5.97 -0.02
CA GLU A 12 2.17 7.20 -0.69
C GLU A 12 1.30 8.08 0.22
N ARG A 13 0.65 7.49 1.22
CA ARG A 13 -0.27 8.19 2.13
C ARG A 13 0.23 8.22 3.58
N ASP A 14 1.44 7.72 3.84
CA ASP A 14 2.07 7.61 5.18
C ASP A 14 1.14 7.03 6.25
N LEU A 15 0.24 6.11 5.87
CA LEU A 15 -0.66 5.49 6.84
C LEU A 15 0.12 4.58 7.80
N PRO A 16 -0.25 4.57 9.09
CA PRO A 16 0.21 3.54 10.02
C PRO A 16 -0.09 2.13 9.50
N LEU A 17 0.86 1.21 9.70
CA LEU A 17 0.79 -0.15 9.16
C LEU A 17 -0.46 -0.92 9.63
N ASP A 18 -0.85 -0.73 10.90
CA ASP A 18 -2.05 -1.33 11.48
C ASP A 18 -3.32 -0.85 10.76
N ARG A 19 -3.37 0.43 10.39
CA ARG A 19 -4.50 1.02 9.67
C ARG A 19 -4.54 0.55 8.21
N ALA A 20 -3.40 0.54 7.53
CA ALA A 20 -3.28 0.01 6.18
C ALA A 20 -3.66 -1.48 6.12
N ALA A 21 -3.30 -2.26 7.14
CA ALA A 21 -3.67 -3.67 7.26
C ALA A 21 -5.19 -3.88 7.42
N ARG A 22 -5.88 -3.02 8.17
CA ARG A 22 -7.35 -3.05 8.29
C ARG A 22 -8.03 -2.75 6.96
N ILE A 23 -7.58 -1.71 6.25
CA ILE A 23 -8.15 -1.35 4.93
C ILE A 23 -7.92 -2.47 3.92
N ARG A 24 -6.73 -3.08 3.91
CA ARG A 24 -6.45 -4.28 3.12
C ARG A 24 -7.38 -5.44 3.45
N SER A 25 -7.70 -5.66 4.73
CA SER A 25 -8.63 -6.73 5.12
C SER A 25 -10.03 -6.46 4.57
N ALA A 26 -10.54 -5.23 4.74
CA ALA A 26 -11.82 -4.82 4.16
C ALA A 26 -11.83 -4.93 2.63
N ALA A 27 -10.70 -4.65 1.98
CA ALA A 27 -10.51 -4.85 0.55
C ALA A 27 -10.58 -6.33 0.16
N ALA A 28 -9.96 -7.22 0.94
CA ALA A 28 -10.00 -8.66 0.68
C ALA A 28 -11.44 -9.21 0.74
N ASP A 29 -12.23 -8.77 1.73
CA ASP A 29 -13.61 -9.21 1.89
C ASP A 29 -14.52 -8.68 0.76
N ARG A 30 -14.35 -7.40 0.38
CA ARG A 30 -15.17 -6.77 -0.68
C ARG A 30 -14.78 -7.18 -2.10
N LEU A 31 -13.52 -7.52 -2.33
CA LEU A 31 -12.98 -7.88 -3.64
C LEU A 31 -12.87 -9.40 -3.84
N ALA A 32 -13.35 -10.21 -2.89
CA ALA A 32 -13.29 -11.68 -2.91
C ALA A 32 -13.88 -12.33 -4.17
N GLY A 33 -14.74 -11.62 -4.92
CA GLY A 33 -15.34 -12.10 -6.17
C GLY A 33 -14.76 -11.51 -7.46
N GLY A 34 -13.77 -10.59 -7.39
CA GLY A 34 -13.40 -9.74 -8.54
C GLY A 34 -11.91 -9.46 -8.71
N PHE A 35 -11.03 -10.20 -8.03
CA PHE A 35 -9.60 -9.90 -8.11
C PHE A 35 -9.03 -10.24 -9.49
N THR A 36 -8.73 -9.22 -10.27
CA THR A 36 -7.92 -9.35 -11.48
C THR A 36 -6.50 -9.76 -11.08
N TRP A 37 -6.01 -10.85 -11.67
CA TRP A 37 -4.60 -11.22 -11.56
C TRP A 37 -3.75 -10.07 -12.10
N LEU A 38 -2.85 -9.56 -11.27
CA LEU A 38 -1.88 -8.55 -11.70
C LEU A 38 -0.56 -9.28 -11.93
N GLU A 39 -0.03 -9.17 -13.14
CA GLU A 39 1.22 -9.82 -13.48
C GLU A 39 2.35 -9.25 -12.60
N PRO A 40 3.09 -10.09 -11.86
CA PRO A 40 4.20 -9.63 -11.05
C PRO A 40 5.27 -8.92 -11.90
N PRO A 41 5.95 -7.89 -11.34
CA PRO A 41 6.96 -7.16 -12.08
C PRO A 41 8.20 -8.02 -12.34
N ALA A 42 8.79 -7.80 -13.52
CA ALA A 42 10.10 -8.34 -13.90
C ALA A 42 11.02 -7.17 -14.29
N PRO A 43 12.15 -6.95 -13.57
CA PRO A 43 12.67 -7.76 -12.46
C PRO A 43 11.90 -7.56 -11.14
N PRO A 44 12.05 -8.49 -10.17
CA PRO A 44 11.48 -8.35 -8.84
C PRO A 44 12.07 -7.15 -8.10
N ALA A 45 11.40 -6.74 -7.02
CA ALA A 45 11.88 -5.67 -6.15
C ALA A 45 13.29 -5.97 -5.59
N PRO A 46 14.16 -4.95 -5.46
CA PRO A 46 15.54 -5.12 -5.01
C PRO A 46 15.63 -5.49 -3.52
N LEU A 47 14.62 -5.14 -2.72
CA LEU A 47 14.51 -5.51 -1.32
C LEU A 47 13.50 -6.65 -1.16
N THR A 48 13.88 -7.66 -0.38
CA THR A 48 13.02 -8.80 -0.05
C THR A 48 12.59 -8.74 1.41
N ILE A 49 11.65 -9.60 1.81
CA ILE A 49 11.26 -9.74 3.22
C ILE A 49 12.44 -10.12 4.13
N GLY A 50 13.52 -10.69 3.56
CA GLY A 50 14.76 -10.95 4.29
C GLY A 50 15.45 -9.68 4.80
N HIS A 51 15.32 -8.55 4.09
CA HIS A 51 15.81 -7.25 4.57
C HIS A 51 15.14 -6.87 5.89
N VAL A 52 13.81 -7.02 5.95
CA VAL A 52 13.00 -6.76 7.14
C VAL A 52 13.38 -7.69 8.29
N ALA A 53 13.52 -8.99 8.00
CA ALA A 53 13.82 -10.01 9.01
C ALA A 53 15.18 -9.81 9.70
N GLY A 54 16.11 -9.08 9.08
CA GLY A 54 17.42 -8.77 9.67
C GLY A 54 17.42 -7.60 10.66
N ALA A 55 16.26 -7.04 11.01
CA ALA A 55 16.17 -5.96 12.00
C ALA A 55 16.47 -6.47 13.42
N SER A 56 17.17 -5.65 14.20
CA SER A 56 17.63 -5.97 15.56
C SER A 56 16.65 -5.53 16.64
N ASP A 57 15.82 -4.52 16.33
CA ASP A 57 14.82 -3.97 17.23
C ASP A 57 13.55 -3.51 16.49
N THR A 58 12.54 -3.09 17.24
CA THR A 58 11.24 -2.67 16.69
C THR A 58 11.33 -1.40 15.83
N ALA A 59 12.18 -0.44 16.20
CA ALA A 59 12.32 0.80 15.45
C ALA A 59 13.00 0.52 14.10
N GLU A 60 14.06 -0.29 14.11
CA GLU A 60 14.74 -0.77 12.91
C GLU A 60 13.80 -1.61 12.04
N HIS A 61 12.99 -2.49 12.64
CA HIS A 61 11.99 -3.27 11.91
C HIS A 61 11.02 -2.33 11.19
N HIS A 62 10.52 -1.28 11.84
CA HIS A 62 9.62 -0.32 11.22
C HIS A 62 10.28 0.43 10.05
N ALA A 63 11.53 0.85 10.21
CA ALA A 63 12.28 1.52 9.14
C ALA A 63 12.47 0.58 7.93
N ARG A 64 12.93 -0.65 8.17
CA ARG A 64 13.17 -1.64 7.10
C ARG A 64 11.88 -2.08 6.42
N VAL A 65 10.75 -2.15 7.14
CA VAL A 65 9.43 -2.37 6.52
C VAL A 65 9.08 -1.24 5.57
N ARG A 66 9.31 0.02 5.95
CA ARG A 66 9.03 1.18 5.07
C ARG A 66 9.91 1.16 3.81
N GLU A 67 11.20 0.91 3.96
CA GLU A 67 12.14 0.80 2.83
C GLU A 67 11.75 -0.34 1.88
N TRP A 68 11.51 -1.53 2.43
CA TRP A 68 11.07 -2.69 1.68
C TRP A 68 9.75 -2.41 0.96
N ALA A 69 8.78 -1.81 1.66
CA ALA A 69 7.48 -1.47 1.10
C ALA A 69 7.61 -0.49 -0.07
N ALA A 70 8.47 0.53 0.05
CA ALA A 70 8.73 1.49 -1.02
C ALA A 70 9.38 0.83 -2.24
N ALA A 71 10.39 -0.03 -2.03
CA ALA A 71 11.05 -0.76 -3.11
C ALA A 71 10.10 -1.71 -3.85
N VAL A 72 9.27 -2.47 -3.09
CA VAL A 72 8.24 -3.32 -3.68
C VAL A 72 7.23 -2.46 -4.42
N TRP A 73 6.67 -1.44 -3.80
CA TRP A 73 5.69 -0.57 -4.46
C TRP A 73 6.23 0.01 -5.76
N SER A 74 7.46 0.53 -5.79
CA SER A 74 8.09 1.04 -7.00
C SER A 74 8.22 -0.01 -8.11
N SER A 75 8.52 -1.28 -7.77
CA SER A 75 8.57 -2.35 -8.79
C SER A 75 7.20 -2.63 -9.42
N TRP A 76 6.12 -2.41 -8.67
CA TRP A 76 4.74 -2.56 -9.13
C TRP A 76 4.17 -1.34 -9.87
N ALA A 77 5.02 -0.38 -10.27
CA ALA A 77 4.64 0.84 -11.00
C ALA A 77 3.63 0.63 -12.15
N PRO A 78 3.76 -0.41 -12.99
CA PRO A 78 2.79 -0.65 -14.08
C PRO A 78 1.34 -0.86 -13.61
N HIS A 79 1.15 -1.24 -12.35
CA HIS A 79 -0.18 -1.54 -11.77
C HIS A 79 -0.66 -0.48 -10.78
N HIS A 80 0.10 0.62 -10.59
CA HIS A 80 -0.25 1.67 -9.63
C HIS A 80 -1.65 2.23 -9.87
N GLU A 81 -1.99 2.57 -11.12
CA GLU A 81 -3.30 3.12 -11.47
C GLU A 81 -4.44 2.16 -11.11
N THR A 82 -4.27 0.86 -11.39
CA THR A 82 -5.27 -0.15 -11.04
C THR A 82 -5.48 -0.24 -9.54
N VAL A 83 -4.40 -0.20 -8.76
CA VAL A 83 -4.46 -0.22 -7.30
C VAL A 83 -5.06 1.07 -6.75
N HIS A 84 -4.74 2.23 -7.32
CA HIS A 84 -5.35 3.52 -6.94
C HIS A 84 -6.86 3.51 -7.16
N ARG A 85 -7.34 3.02 -8.32
CA ARG A 85 -8.78 2.87 -8.57
C ARG A 85 -9.48 1.97 -7.55
N TRP A 86 -8.84 0.88 -7.13
CA TRP A 86 -9.38 0.03 -6.07
C TRP A 86 -9.48 0.79 -4.75
N ILE A 87 -8.46 1.57 -4.40
CA ILE A 87 -8.48 2.38 -3.18
C ILE A 87 -9.61 3.40 -3.25
N ASP A 88 -9.73 4.16 -4.33
CA ASP A 88 -10.77 5.19 -4.49
C ASP A 88 -12.18 4.58 -4.41
N TRP A 89 -12.39 3.42 -5.05
CA TRP A 89 -13.64 2.67 -4.92
C TRP A 89 -13.90 2.22 -3.49
N LEU A 90 -12.89 1.71 -2.79
CA LEU A 90 -13.01 1.30 -1.38
C LEU A 90 -13.34 2.50 -0.48
N VAL A 91 -12.75 3.67 -0.73
CA VAL A 91 -13.07 4.91 0.02
C VAL A 91 -14.52 5.28 -0.20
N ALA A 92 -14.95 5.36 -1.46
CA ALA A 92 -16.30 5.78 -1.83
C ALA A 92 -17.37 4.78 -1.34
N ALA A 93 -17.03 3.50 -1.25
CA ALA A 93 -17.93 2.42 -0.81
C ALA A 93 -17.90 2.17 0.71
N SER A 94 -17.08 2.91 1.46
CA SER A 94 -16.97 2.78 2.91
C SER A 94 -17.81 3.83 3.64
N PRO A 95 -18.33 3.51 4.84
CA PRO A 95 -18.98 4.52 5.67
C PRO A 95 -18.00 5.68 5.98
N PRO A 96 -18.54 6.90 6.21
CA PRO A 96 -17.77 8.14 6.22
C PRO A 96 -16.63 8.19 7.24
N ASP A 97 -16.64 7.31 8.26
CA ASP A 97 -15.57 7.15 9.25
C ASP A 97 -14.28 6.54 8.66
N LEU A 98 -14.38 5.65 7.67
CA LEU A 98 -13.22 5.11 6.95
C LEU A 98 -12.69 6.12 5.91
N ALA A 99 -13.58 6.90 5.31
CA ALA A 99 -13.22 7.95 4.34
C ALA A 99 -12.53 9.15 5.01
N ALA A 100 -13.00 9.57 6.18
CA ALA A 100 -12.38 10.64 6.98
C ALA A 100 -11.00 10.24 7.56
N ALA A 101 -10.71 8.94 7.61
CA ALA A 101 -9.45 8.39 8.10
C ALA A 101 -8.33 8.33 7.05
N LEU A 102 -8.64 8.63 5.78
CA LEU A 102 -7.67 8.69 4.70
C LEU A 102 -7.27 10.15 4.49
N PRO A 103 -5.96 10.49 4.48
CA PRO A 103 -5.54 11.82 4.12
C PRO A 103 -6.04 12.09 2.69
N LEU A 104 -6.84 13.15 2.56
CA LEU A 104 -7.33 13.65 1.27
C LEU A 104 -6.12 13.88 0.37
N ALA A 105 -6.22 13.42 -0.88
CA ALA A 105 -5.10 13.33 -1.79
C ALA A 105 -4.36 14.67 -2.00
N ARG A 106 -3.03 14.56 -1.95
CA ARG A 106 -2.00 15.35 -2.65
C ARG A 106 -2.14 16.87 -2.59
N GLU A 107 -1.55 17.48 -1.56
CA GLU A 107 -0.91 18.77 -1.78
C GLU A 107 0.31 18.54 -2.69
N SER A 108 0.23 19.12 -3.87
CA SER A 108 1.30 19.06 -4.86
C SER A 108 2.42 19.93 -4.32
N HIS A 109 3.47 19.31 -3.75
CA HIS A 109 4.73 20.01 -3.53
C HIS A 109 5.38 20.31 -4.89
N GLY A 110 4.83 21.30 -5.58
CA GLY A 110 5.58 22.12 -6.52
C GLY A 110 6.49 23.02 -5.68
N SER A 111 7.79 22.79 -5.75
CA SER A 111 8.78 23.79 -5.37
C SER A 111 9.58 24.14 -6.62
N THR A 112 9.25 25.33 -7.14
CA THR A 112 10.13 26.20 -7.91
C THR A 112 11.38 26.56 -7.13
#